data_AF-A0A8C6FTG0-F1
#
_entry.id   AF-A0A8C6FTG0-F1
#
_cell.length_a   1.000
_cell.length_b   1.000
_cell.length_c   1.000
_cell.angle_alpha   90.00
_cell.angle_beta   90.00
_cell.angle_gamma   90.00
#
_symmetry.space_group_name_H-M   'P 1'
#
loop_
_entity.id
_entity.type
_entity.pdbx_description
1 polymer ?
#
loop_
_entity_poly.entity_id
_entity_poly.type
_entity_poly.pdbx_seq_one_letter_code
_entity_poly.pdbx_strand_id
1 'polypeptide(L)'
;MKQLYISFRNFVGFNGAPQAVFTFLLVPCCLALDFTARPLIPNIPFLWAWNAPTDRCAKIFDMPPDLSLFSLVGNPQKDVTGQLITLFYADRLGYYPHINERTGVSKNGGLPQVASLKEHLDKAEKDIAYYIPVDNVGLAVIDWENWRPTWIRNWKPKHVYKNKSIELVLQQTVQLTLKEATKRAEADFEKAAKRFMQETLKLGKLLRPKRLWGYYLFPNCYNHHYNQPNYNGSCFDEEKRRNDALDWLWKESTALYPSVYLNTKLKSPQAGLFVRNRVQEAIRLSKIASVKSPLPVFVYTRPVFRDMSSKFLSQDDLVNTIGESIALGASGIVMWGSFNLSLTRQSCMNLSNYLNTVLNPYIINVTLAAKICSQVFCRGKGVCTRKHWNSTDYLHLNPMNFAIQRGKHGKYTIHGKPTLEDLLQFSEKFYCRCYANIRCKKRDIKNIHTINVCFAKNICIKAPLNSDRSEHSSSQKEISFTTFSSVSSSTPTAKVYFILIICSSCVL
;
A
#
# COMPACT_ATOMS: atom_id res chain seq x y z
N MET A 1 29.62 -11.48 24.43
CA MET A 1 29.13 -12.13 25.67
C MET A 1 28.52 -13.46 25.29
N LYS A 2 29.03 -14.53 25.90
CA LYS A 2 28.83 -15.95 25.52
C LYS A 2 27.36 -16.38 25.66
N GLN A 3 26.84 -17.12 24.68
CA GLN A 3 25.62 -17.91 24.82
C GLN A 3 25.90 -19.05 25.81
N LEU A 4 25.25 -19.01 26.98
CA LEU A 4 25.24 -20.12 27.92
C LEU A 4 24.30 -21.20 27.38
N TYR A 5 24.85 -22.35 27.00
CA TYR A 5 24.11 -23.59 26.92
C TYR A 5 23.80 -24.06 28.34
N ILE A 6 22.54 -24.02 28.74
CA ILE A 6 22.09 -24.67 29.97
C ILE A 6 21.72 -26.11 29.61
N SER A 7 22.57 -27.05 30.01
CA SER A 7 22.27 -28.48 30.02
C SER A 7 21.53 -28.79 31.32
N PHE A 8 20.29 -29.26 31.23
CA PHE A 8 19.63 -29.92 32.35
C PHE A 8 19.70 -31.44 32.12
N ARG A 9 20.62 -32.10 32.83
CA ARG A 9 20.50 -33.53 33.15
C ARG A 9 19.43 -33.65 34.22
N ASN A 10 18.37 -34.40 33.95
CA ASN A 10 17.50 -34.94 34.99
C ASN A 10 17.45 -36.46 34.85
N PHE A 11 18.07 -37.16 35.80
CA PHE A 11 17.75 -38.54 36.13
C PHE A 11 16.56 -38.48 37.10
N VAL A 12 15.42 -39.06 36.73
CA VAL A 12 14.36 -39.42 37.68
C VAL A 12 13.82 -40.78 37.27
N GLY A 13 14.04 -41.76 38.14
CA GLY A 13 13.48 -43.10 38.02
C GLY A 13 11.96 -43.06 38.14
N PHE A 14 11.28 -43.76 37.24
CA PHE A 14 9.83 -43.89 37.25
C PHE A 14 9.41 -45.02 38.19
N ASN A 15 8.63 -44.69 39.23
CA ASN A 15 7.63 -45.57 39.84
C ASN A 15 6.61 -44.70 40.59
N GLY A 16 5.35 -44.68 40.11
CA GLY A 16 4.20 -44.11 40.83
C GLY A 16 3.52 -42.90 40.17
N ALA A 17 2.25 -43.09 39.77
CA ALA A 17 1.18 -42.13 39.39
C ALA A 17 1.51 -40.91 38.48
N PRO A 18 0.76 -40.66 37.38
CA PRO A 18 1.01 -39.50 36.52
C PRO A 18 0.51 -38.21 37.19
N GLN A 19 1.42 -37.43 37.78
CA GLN A 19 1.13 -36.06 38.17
C GLN A 19 1.24 -35.16 36.93
N ALA A 20 0.12 -34.59 36.48
CA ALA A 20 0.11 -33.57 35.44
C ALA A 20 0.60 -32.24 36.02
N VAL A 21 1.81 -31.82 35.65
CA VAL A 21 2.36 -30.50 36.03
C VAL A 21 1.91 -29.46 35.00
N PHE A 22 0.97 -28.59 35.37
CA PHE A 22 0.58 -27.44 34.56
C PHE A 22 1.56 -26.28 34.79
N THR A 23 2.39 -25.98 33.79
CA THR A 23 3.27 -24.80 33.83
C THR A 23 2.59 -23.65 33.10
N PHE A 24 2.13 -22.63 33.84
CA PHE A 24 1.56 -21.41 33.25
C PHE A 24 2.67 -20.39 32.97
N LEU A 25 3.02 -20.21 31.69
CA LEU A 25 3.89 -19.12 31.26
C LEU A 25 3.03 -17.86 31.05
N LEU A 26 3.03 -16.97 32.04
CA LEU A 26 2.45 -15.63 31.91
C LEU A 26 3.43 -14.76 31.10
N VAL A 27 3.28 -14.77 29.78
CA VAL A 27 4.00 -13.84 28.90
C VAL A 27 3.25 -12.51 28.91
N PRO A 28 3.88 -11.38 29.29
CA PRO A 28 3.28 -10.06 29.16
C PRO A 28 3.02 -9.77 27.68
N CYS A 29 1.80 -10.02 27.22
CA CYS A 29 1.38 -9.70 25.87
C CYS A 29 0.98 -8.23 25.87
N CYS A 30 1.97 -7.34 25.83
CA CYS A 30 1.72 -5.98 25.39
C CYS A 30 1.23 -6.07 23.94
N LEU A 31 -0.08 -6.01 23.73
CA LEU A 31 -0.63 -5.69 22.42
C LEU A 31 -0.08 -4.32 22.05
N ALA A 32 1.02 -4.30 21.31
CA ALA A 32 1.61 -3.07 20.82
C ALA A 32 0.52 -2.33 20.04
N LEU A 33 0.21 -1.09 20.43
CA LEU A 33 -0.73 -0.27 19.70
C LEU A 33 -0.26 -0.20 18.24
N ASP A 34 -1.08 -0.70 17.31
CA ASP A 34 -0.81 -0.61 15.88
C ASP A 34 -1.28 0.74 15.36
N PHE A 35 -0.32 1.61 15.07
CA PHE A 35 -0.58 2.92 14.49
C PHE A 35 -0.60 2.88 12.96
N THR A 36 -1.23 3.90 12.38
CA THR A 36 -1.12 4.24 10.96
C THR A 36 -0.67 5.68 10.78
N ALA A 37 -0.15 6.01 9.60
CA ALA A 37 0.28 7.36 9.27
C ALA A 37 -0.87 8.37 9.39
N ARG A 38 -0.56 9.60 9.80
CA ARG A 38 -1.55 10.68 9.81
C ARG A 38 -1.97 11.04 8.37
N PRO A 39 -3.20 11.52 8.17
CA PRO A 39 -3.63 12.05 6.88
C PRO A 39 -2.70 13.18 6.43
N LEU A 40 -2.31 13.17 5.15
CA LEU A 40 -1.51 14.26 4.58
C LEU A 40 -2.29 15.58 4.57
N ILE A 41 -3.58 15.50 4.23
CA ILE A 41 -4.51 16.64 4.25
C ILE A 41 -5.53 16.39 5.37
N PRO A 42 -5.79 17.37 6.26
CA PRO A 42 -6.78 17.22 7.32
C PRO A 42 -8.15 16.78 6.78
N ASN A 43 -8.81 15.85 7.48
CA ASN A 43 -10.12 15.28 7.12
C ASN A 43 -10.17 14.47 5.79
N ILE A 44 -9.01 14.19 5.17
CA ILE A 44 -8.88 13.29 4.02
C ILE A 44 -8.15 12.03 4.48
N PRO A 45 -8.87 11.06 5.10
CA PRO A 45 -8.24 9.85 5.65
C PRO A 45 -7.60 8.97 4.57
N PHE A 46 -8.10 9.09 3.34
CA PHE A 46 -7.59 8.42 2.17
C PHE A 46 -7.41 9.42 1.03
N LEU A 47 -6.18 9.60 0.57
CA LEU A 47 -5.84 10.61 -0.43
C LEU A 47 -5.94 10.03 -1.85
N TRP A 48 -6.57 10.80 -2.73
CA TRP A 48 -6.65 10.48 -4.16
C TRP A 48 -5.73 11.42 -4.94
N ALA A 49 -4.75 10.84 -5.64
CA ALA A 49 -3.88 11.57 -6.54
C ALA A 49 -4.06 11.10 -7.99
N TRP A 50 -4.30 12.02 -8.91
CA TRP A 50 -4.23 11.79 -10.35
C TRP A 50 -2.85 12.20 -10.84
N ASN A 51 -2.17 11.34 -11.60
CA ASN A 51 -0.84 11.65 -12.14
C ASN A 51 -0.72 11.12 -13.57
N ALA A 52 -1.43 11.77 -14.50
CA ALA A 52 -1.43 11.40 -15.92
C ALA A 52 -1.53 12.66 -16.80
N PRO A 53 -0.92 12.64 -18.00
CA PRO A 53 -0.86 13.80 -18.89
C PRO A 53 -2.17 13.99 -19.66
N THR A 54 -3.26 14.31 -18.96
CA THR A 54 -4.62 14.40 -19.52
C THR A 54 -5.11 15.81 -19.77
N ASP A 55 -4.27 16.82 -19.55
CA ASP A 55 -4.55 18.22 -19.86
C ASP A 55 -4.76 18.45 -21.37
N ARG A 56 -4.14 17.63 -22.22
CA ARG A 56 -4.38 17.62 -23.67
C ARG A 56 -5.87 17.43 -24.01
N CYS A 57 -6.61 16.64 -23.23
CA CYS A 57 -8.03 16.45 -23.47
C CYS A 57 -8.82 17.76 -23.35
N ALA A 58 -8.48 18.61 -22.39
CA ALA A 58 -9.06 19.95 -22.27
C ALA A 58 -8.51 20.88 -23.36
N LYS A 59 -7.18 20.98 -23.49
CA LYS A 59 -6.50 21.99 -24.32
C LYS A 59 -6.72 21.81 -25.83
N ILE A 60 -6.80 20.57 -26.31
CA ILE A 60 -6.82 20.27 -27.75
C ILE A 60 -8.21 19.80 -28.22
N PHE A 61 -8.94 19.09 -27.36
CA PHE A 61 -10.20 18.46 -27.76
C PHE A 61 -11.44 19.09 -27.11
N ASP A 62 -11.27 20.06 -26.20
CA ASP A 62 -12.34 20.67 -25.40
C ASP A 62 -13.17 19.63 -24.61
N MET A 63 -12.47 18.64 -24.05
CA MET A 63 -13.05 17.52 -23.31
C MET A 63 -12.30 17.28 -21.98
N PRO A 64 -12.36 18.22 -21.02
CA PRO A 64 -11.68 18.05 -19.74
C PRO A 64 -12.20 16.79 -19.00
N PRO A 65 -11.30 15.93 -18.50
CA PRO A 65 -11.71 14.81 -17.65
C PRO A 65 -12.24 15.31 -16.30
N ASP A 66 -13.28 14.66 -15.75
CA ASP A 66 -13.78 14.96 -14.40
C ASP A 66 -12.84 14.38 -13.34
N LEU A 67 -11.88 15.21 -12.91
CA LEU A 67 -10.91 14.90 -11.86
C LEU A 67 -11.26 15.56 -10.52
N SER A 68 -12.52 16.00 -10.33
CA SER A 68 -12.95 16.75 -9.15
C SER A 68 -12.83 15.99 -7.81
N LEU A 69 -12.71 14.67 -7.86
CA LEU A 69 -12.56 13.79 -6.70
C LEU A 69 -11.09 13.60 -6.26
N PHE A 70 -10.13 14.04 -7.07
CA PHE A 70 -8.71 13.88 -6.78
C PHE A 70 -8.19 15.09 -6.00
N SER A 71 -7.68 14.86 -4.79
CA SER A 71 -7.12 15.92 -3.94
C SER A 71 -5.84 16.50 -4.53
N LEU A 72 -5.05 15.65 -5.20
CA LEU A 72 -3.86 16.06 -5.93
C LEU A 72 -4.05 15.72 -7.40
N VAL A 73 -3.85 16.69 -8.28
CA VAL A 73 -3.85 16.47 -9.73
C VAL A 73 -2.48 16.88 -10.25
N GLY A 74 -1.86 15.98 -10.99
CA GLY A 74 -0.60 16.23 -11.67
C GLY A 74 -0.53 15.62 -13.05
N ASN A 75 0.43 16.17 -13.80
CA ASN A 75 0.82 15.84 -15.14
C ASN A 75 2.33 15.55 -15.14
N PRO A 76 2.75 14.31 -15.42
CA PRO A 76 4.15 13.93 -15.41
C PRO A 76 4.90 14.35 -16.68
N GLN A 77 4.46 15.36 -17.44
CA GLN A 77 5.25 15.93 -18.54
C GLN A 77 6.44 16.76 -18.03
N LYS A 78 7.46 16.93 -18.89
CA LYS A 78 8.79 17.45 -18.50
C LYS A 78 8.78 18.95 -18.20
N ASP A 79 7.90 19.68 -18.85
CA ASP A 79 7.75 21.13 -18.84
C ASP A 79 6.71 21.63 -17.82
N VAL A 80 6.02 20.73 -17.11
CA VAL A 80 4.97 21.10 -16.16
C VAL A 80 5.53 21.10 -14.73
N THR A 81 5.56 22.28 -14.10
CA THR A 81 6.14 22.50 -12.76
C THR A 81 5.09 23.00 -11.75
N GLY A 82 5.45 23.14 -10.47
CA GLY A 82 4.59 23.77 -9.46
C GLY A 82 3.43 22.90 -8.95
N GLN A 83 3.40 21.62 -9.32
CA GLN A 83 2.30 20.70 -9.03
C GLN A 83 2.38 20.11 -7.62
N LEU A 84 1.25 19.71 -7.04
CA LEU A 84 1.21 19.09 -5.70
C LEU A 84 1.64 17.61 -5.69
N ILE A 85 1.68 16.97 -6.85
CA ILE A 85 2.34 15.68 -7.05
C ILE A 85 3.38 15.84 -8.15
N THR A 86 4.65 15.59 -7.83
CA THR A 86 5.77 15.70 -8.77
C THR A 86 6.39 14.32 -8.94
N LEU A 87 6.46 13.85 -10.18
CA LEU A 87 7.12 12.59 -10.55
C LEU A 87 8.41 12.89 -11.31
N PHE A 88 9.54 12.52 -10.72
CA PHE A 88 10.86 12.70 -11.30
C PHE A 88 11.30 11.42 -12.03
N TYR A 89 11.11 11.37 -13.35
CA TYR A 89 11.74 10.32 -14.17
C TYR A 89 13.27 10.46 -14.19
N ALA A 90 13.94 9.42 -14.69
CA ALA A 90 15.40 9.30 -14.78
C ALA A 90 16.15 10.52 -15.34
N ASP A 91 15.52 11.34 -16.20
CA ASP A 91 16.12 12.52 -16.83
C ASP A 91 15.76 13.86 -16.16
N ARG A 92 15.15 13.83 -14.95
CA ARG A 92 14.55 15.01 -14.31
C ARG A 92 15.03 15.33 -12.90
N LEU A 93 15.91 14.53 -12.33
CA LEU A 93 16.42 14.76 -10.99
C LEU A 93 17.90 14.41 -10.91
N GLY A 94 18.73 15.45 -11.00
CA GLY A 94 20.18 15.30 -10.94
C GLY A 94 20.75 14.53 -12.13
N TYR A 95 22.04 14.19 -12.02
CA TYR A 95 22.73 13.33 -12.98
C TYR A 95 22.62 11.86 -12.60
N TYR A 96 21.39 11.32 -12.60
CA TYR A 96 21.16 9.91 -12.29
C TYR A 96 21.91 9.00 -13.29
N PRO A 97 22.88 8.19 -12.83
CA PRO A 97 23.68 7.34 -13.70
C PRO A 97 22.88 6.13 -14.16
N HIS A 98 22.82 5.88 -15.45
CA HIS A 98 22.13 4.71 -15.96
C HIS A 98 22.62 4.28 -17.34
N ILE A 99 22.40 3.00 -17.65
CA ILE A 99 22.67 2.39 -18.94
C ILE A 99 21.33 2.09 -19.59
N ASN A 100 21.18 2.46 -20.86
CA ASN A 100 20.06 1.98 -21.65
C ASN A 100 20.25 0.48 -21.90
N GLU A 101 19.37 -0.34 -21.33
CA GLU A 101 19.47 -1.80 -21.38
C GLU A 101 19.38 -2.40 -22.80
N ARG A 102 18.81 -1.66 -23.76
CA ARG A 102 18.67 -2.09 -25.15
C ARG A 102 19.86 -1.66 -26.00
N THR A 103 20.31 -0.42 -25.85
CA THR A 103 21.37 0.15 -26.70
C THR A 103 22.76 0.08 -26.08
N GLY A 104 22.87 -0.21 -24.77
CA GLY A 104 24.14 -0.18 -24.03
C GLY A 104 24.68 1.23 -23.76
N VAL A 105 23.99 2.28 -24.23
CA VAL A 105 24.45 3.67 -24.07
C VAL A 105 24.42 4.08 -22.60
N SER A 106 25.56 4.54 -22.09
CA SER A 106 25.71 5.05 -20.73
C SER A 106 25.35 6.53 -20.65
N LYS A 107 24.61 6.90 -19.61
CA LYS A 107 24.30 8.27 -19.23
C LYS A 107 24.89 8.55 -17.85
N ASN A 108 25.52 9.73 -17.71
CA ASN A 108 26.16 10.17 -16.47
C ASN A 108 27.13 9.12 -15.89
N GLY A 109 27.98 8.51 -16.74
CA GLY A 109 28.90 7.44 -16.33
C GLY A 109 28.28 6.03 -16.22
N GLY A 110 26.96 5.89 -16.36
CA GLY A 110 26.26 4.61 -16.47
C GLY A 110 26.09 3.83 -15.16
N LEU A 111 27.11 3.83 -14.29
CA LEU A 111 27.14 3.12 -13.01
C LEU A 111 27.21 4.09 -11.82
N PRO A 112 26.53 3.78 -10.70
CA PRO A 112 26.58 4.64 -9.51
C PRO A 112 27.98 4.79 -8.92
N GLN A 113 28.84 3.77 -8.98
CA GLN A 113 30.20 3.84 -8.46
C GLN A 113 31.20 4.60 -9.36
N VAL A 114 30.79 4.99 -10.57
CA VAL A 114 31.60 5.79 -11.50
C VAL A 114 31.18 7.27 -11.47
N ALA A 115 29.89 7.53 -11.30
CA ALA A 115 29.32 8.87 -11.40
C ALA A 115 29.69 9.77 -10.20
N SER A 116 29.85 11.07 -10.46
CA SER A 116 30.08 12.07 -9.42
C SER A 116 28.80 12.33 -8.63
N LEU A 117 28.77 11.91 -7.36
CA LEU A 117 27.65 12.20 -6.46
C LEU A 117 27.48 13.71 -6.22
N LYS A 118 28.58 14.46 -6.15
CA LYS A 118 28.53 15.92 -5.95
C LYS A 118 27.81 16.61 -7.11
N GLU A 119 28.23 16.35 -8.34
CA GLU A 119 27.59 16.94 -9.52
C GLU A 119 26.12 16.52 -9.65
N HIS A 120 25.82 15.27 -9.30
CA HIS A 120 24.45 14.79 -9.23
C HIS A 120 23.59 15.61 -8.26
N LEU A 121 24.07 15.87 -7.04
CA LEU A 121 23.35 16.63 -6.02
C LEU A 121 23.25 18.12 -6.38
N ASP A 122 24.31 18.73 -6.90
CA ASP A 122 24.32 20.13 -7.37
C ASP A 122 23.26 20.34 -8.47
N LYS A 123 23.10 19.35 -9.36
CA LYS A 123 22.06 19.38 -10.40
C LYS A 123 20.67 19.06 -9.82
N ALA A 124 20.56 18.11 -8.90
CA ALA A 124 19.30 17.75 -8.26
C ALA A 124 18.70 18.91 -7.46
N GLU A 125 19.51 19.71 -6.80
CA GLU A 125 19.06 20.93 -6.10
C GLU A 125 18.35 21.89 -7.07
N LYS A 126 18.95 22.15 -8.23
CA LYS A 126 18.36 22.99 -9.29
C LYS A 126 17.07 22.39 -9.85
N ASP A 127 17.04 21.08 -10.06
CA ASP A 127 15.85 20.38 -10.55
C ASP A 127 14.70 20.42 -9.54
N ILE A 128 14.99 20.24 -8.26
CA ILE A 128 13.99 20.36 -7.18
C ILE A 128 13.43 21.77 -7.16
N ALA A 129 14.28 22.80 -7.27
CA ALA A 129 13.86 24.18 -7.33
C ALA A 129 12.97 24.47 -8.56
N TYR A 130 13.31 23.90 -9.71
CA TYR A 130 12.53 24.06 -10.94
C TYR A 130 11.15 23.39 -10.87
N TYR A 131 11.10 22.10 -10.48
CA TYR A 131 9.84 21.34 -10.48
C TYR A 131 8.93 21.66 -9.30
N ILE A 132 9.52 22.01 -8.14
CA ILE A 132 8.84 22.32 -6.89
C ILE A 132 9.29 23.72 -6.43
N PRO A 133 8.85 24.80 -7.07
CA PRO A 133 9.27 26.16 -6.70
C PRO A 133 8.84 26.57 -5.28
N VAL A 134 7.73 26.02 -4.79
CA VAL A 134 7.16 26.33 -3.46
C VAL A 134 7.07 25.06 -2.60
N ASP A 135 7.56 25.12 -1.37
CA ASP A 135 7.40 24.05 -0.37
C ASP A 135 5.98 24.07 0.22
N ASN A 136 5.08 23.37 -0.46
CA ASN A 136 3.71 23.10 -0.02
C ASN A 136 3.51 21.59 0.21
N VAL A 137 2.40 21.25 0.88
CA VAL A 137 2.02 19.87 1.16
C VAL A 137 1.76 19.13 -0.15
N GLY A 138 2.40 17.98 -0.35
CA GLY A 138 2.29 17.22 -1.59
C GLY A 138 3.16 15.97 -1.63
N LEU A 139 3.18 15.30 -2.78
CA LEU A 139 3.97 14.10 -3.04
C LEU A 139 5.14 14.43 -3.97
N ALA A 140 6.32 13.89 -3.67
CA ALA A 140 7.53 14.00 -4.48
C ALA A 140 8.09 12.58 -4.70
N VAL A 141 7.83 12.05 -5.90
CA VAL A 141 8.07 10.64 -6.21
C VAL A 141 9.23 10.54 -7.19
N ILE A 142 10.25 9.76 -6.84
CA ILE A 142 11.42 9.52 -7.70
C ILE A 142 11.23 8.20 -8.45
N ASP A 143 11.21 8.27 -9.78
CA ASP A 143 10.97 7.14 -10.68
C ASP A 143 12.27 6.73 -11.39
N TRP A 144 13.11 6.04 -10.64
CA TRP A 144 14.39 5.51 -11.09
C TRP A 144 14.30 3.99 -11.22
N GLU A 145 13.91 3.53 -12.40
CA GLU A 145 13.73 2.09 -12.64
C GLU A 145 14.96 1.42 -13.26
N ASN A 146 15.96 2.17 -13.74
CA ASN A 146 17.04 1.64 -14.57
C ASN A 146 17.89 0.56 -13.87
N TRP A 147 18.28 0.76 -12.61
CA TRP A 147 18.94 -0.26 -11.78
C TRP A 147 18.25 -0.37 -10.42
N ARG A 148 18.54 -1.46 -9.69
CA ARG A 148 18.04 -1.70 -8.34
C ARG A 148 19.20 -1.64 -7.36
N PRO A 149 19.03 -1.05 -6.16
CA PRO A 149 20.14 -0.88 -5.22
C PRO A 149 20.69 -2.20 -4.68
N THR A 150 19.90 -3.27 -4.73
CA THR A 150 20.34 -4.63 -4.39
C THR A 150 20.91 -5.32 -5.63
N TRP A 151 22.19 -5.68 -5.61
CA TRP A 151 22.93 -6.32 -6.69
C TRP A 151 22.18 -7.49 -7.27
N ILE A 152 21.77 -8.45 -6.44
CA ILE A 152 21.11 -9.68 -6.91
C ILE A 152 19.83 -9.40 -7.71
N ARG A 153 19.14 -8.29 -7.42
CA ARG A 153 17.91 -7.88 -8.10
C ARG A 153 18.12 -7.31 -9.49
N ASN A 154 19.36 -7.02 -9.90
CA ASN A 154 19.70 -6.61 -11.25
C ASN A 154 19.77 -7.82 -12.21
N TRP A 155 18.70 -8.63 -12.26
CA TRP A 155 18.51 -9.68 -13.25
C TRP A 155 18.10 -9.11 -14.61
N LYS A 156 18.10 -9.95 -15.67
CA LYS A 156 17.74 -9.54 -17.04
C LYS A 156 16.43 -8.72 -17.06
N PRO A 157 16.38 -7.59 -17.78
CA PRO A 157 17.44 -7.02 -18.64
C PRO A 157 18.57 -6.25 -17.90
N LYS A 158 18.46 -6.00 -16.59
CA LYS A 158 19.41 -5.19 -15.78
C LYS A 158 20.77 -5.86 -15.48
N HIS A 159 21.02 -7.05 -15.99
CA HIS A 159 22.31 -7.71 -15.82
C HIS A 159 23.51 -6.92 -16.40
N VAL A 160 23.27 -5.97 -17.31
CA VAL A 160 24.31 -5.07 -17.84
C VAL A 160 25.04 -4.29 -16.75
N TYR A 161 24.34 -3.90 -15.67
CA TYR A 161 24.94 -3.21 -14.53
C TYR A 161 25.93 -4.11 -13.79
N LYS A 162 25.63 -5.41 -13.69
CA LYS A 162 26.55 -6.38 -13.09
C LYS A 162 27.79 -6.55 -13.95
N ASN A 163 27.59 -6.80 -15.25
CA ASN A 163 28.68 -7.04 -16.20
C ASN A 163 29.63 -5.84 -16.27
N LYS A 164 29.11 -4.62 -16.40
CA LYS A 164 29.91 -3.40 -16.47
C LYS A 164 30.63 -3.08 -15.16
N SER A 165 30.02 -3.41 -14.02
CA SER A 165 30.68 -3.26 -12.71
C SER A 165 31.86 -4.24 -12.55
N ILE A 166 31.72 -5.47 -13.03
CA ILE A 166 32.80 -6.48 -13.01
C ILE A 166 33.93 -6.08 -13.94
N GLU A 167 33.59 -5.67 -15.16
CA GLU A 167 34.54 -5.18 -16.17
C GLU A 167 35.38 -4.01 -15.63
N LEU A 168 34.74 -3.05 -14.95
CA LEU A 168 35.42 -1.92 -14.31
C LEU A 168 36.46 -2.38 -13.28
N VAL A 169 36.13 -3.36 -12.44
CA VAL A 169 37.05 -3.88 -11.42
C VAL A 169 38.23 -4.63 -12.05
N LEU A 170 37.98 -5.42 -13.09
CA LEU A 170 39.02 -6.16 -13.82
C LEU A 170 39.99 -5.20 -14.54
N GLN A 171 39.49 -4.10 -15.09
CA GLN A 171 40.33 -3.08 -15.74
C GLN A 171 41.23 -2.33 -14.75
N GLN A 172 40.80 -2.18 -13.49
CA GLN A 172 41.54 -1.45 -12.47
C GLN A 172 42.59 -2.28 -11.73
N THR A 173 42.52 -3.62 -11.80
CA THR A 173 43.37 -4.51 -10.99
C THR A 173 43.87 -5.70 -11.82
N VAL A 174 45.17 -5.75 -12.09
CA VAL A 174 45.81 -6.70 -13.04
C VAL A 174 45.81 -8.17 -12.58
N GLN A 175 45.36 -8.50 -11.36
CA GLN A 175 45.51 -9.87 -10.80
C GLN A 175 44.27 -10.43 -10.08
N LEU A 176 43.06 -9.89 -10.26
CA LEU A 176 41.86 -10.46 -9.62
C LEU A 176 41.28 -11.61 -10.44
N THR A 177 40.91 -12.71 -9.76
CA THR A 177 40.05 -13.73 -10.36
C THR A 177 38.65 -13.16 -10.61
N LEU A 178 37.89 -13.76 -11.54
CA LEU A 178 36.51 -13.34 -11.82
C LEU A 178 35.62 -13.34 -10.56
N LYS A 179 35.83 -14.30 -9.65
CA LYS A 179 35.07 -14.41 -8.40
C LYS A 179 35.37 -13.24 -7.46
N GLU A 180 36.64 -12.88 -7.31
CA GLU A 180 37.05 -11.74 -6.48
C GLU A 180 36.59 -10.41 -7.08
N ALA A 181 36.74 -10.26 -8.40
CA ALA A 181 36.25 -9.09 -9.13
C ALA A 181 34.73 -8.94 -8.98
N THR A 182 33.97 -10.04 -9.05
CA THR A 182 32.51 -10.04 -8.84
C THR A 182 32.13 -9.59 -7.43
N LYS A 183 32.79 -10.14 -6.41
CA LYS A 183 32.53 -9.76 -5.01
C LYS A 183 32.83 -8.28 -4.75
N ARG A 184 33.92 -7.77 -5.30
CA ARG A 184 34.28 -6.35 -5.20
C ARG A 184 33.30 -5.46 -5.97
N ALA A 185 32.93 -5.83 -7.20
CA ALA A 185 31.96 -5.11 -8.01
C ALA A 185 30.58 -5.02 -7.34
N GLU A 186 30.14 -6.10 -6.69
CA GLU A 186 28.91 -6.11 -5.89
C GLU A 186 28.98 -5.10 -4.74
N ALA A 187 30.05 -5.15 -3.93
CA ALA A 187 30.22 -4.24 -2.81
C ALA A 187 30.29 -2.76 -3.25
N ASP A 188 31.05 -2.46 -4.30
CA ASP A 188 31.21 -1.10 -4.83
C ASP A 188 29.89 -0.58 -5.41
N PHE A 189 29.18 -1.41 -6.18
CA PHE A 189 27.89 -1.05 -6.76
C PHE A 189 26.84 -0.78 -5.67
N GLU A 190 26.64 -1.68 -4.71
CA GLU A 190 25.60 -1.50 -3.67
C GLU A 190 25.91 -0.31 -2.76
N LYS A 191 27.19 -0.11 -2.41
CA LYS A 191 27.63 1.06 -1.62
C LYS A 191 27.33 2.36 -2.35
N ALA A 192 27.64 2.44 -3.64
CA ALA A 192 27.39 3.64 -4.42
C ALA A 192 25.89 3.84 -4.69
N ALA A 193 25.15 2.79 -5.04
CA ALA A 193 23.71 2.83 -5.25
C ALA A 193 22.95 3.33 -4.01
N LYS A 194 23.32 2.81 -2.82
CA LYS A 194 22.81 3.30 -1.54
C LYS A 194 23.10 4.79 -1.36
N ARG A 195 24.35 5.23 -1.56
CA ARG A 195 24.73 6.65 -1.41
C ARG A 195 23.94 7.56 -2.34
N PHE A 196 23.85 7.23 -3.63
CA PHE A 196 23.07 8.00 -4.59
C PHE A 196 21.60 8.12 -4.18
N MET A 197 20.96 6.99 -3.86
CA MET A 197 19.54 7.01 -3.52
C MET A 197 19.26 7.74 -2.21
N GLN A 198 20.10 7.53 -1.19
CA GLN A 198 19.92 8.08 0.15
C GLN A 198 20.20 9.58 0.20
N GLU A 199 21.31 10.05 -0.38
CA GLU A 199 21.66 11.47 -0.35
C GLU A 199 20.68 12.32 -1.19
N THR A 200 20.12 11.75 -2.26
CA THR A 200 19.05 12.41 -3.03
C THR A 200 17.78 12.60 -2.19
N LEU A 201 17.37 11.60 -1.41
CA LEU A 201 16.22 11.74 -0.49
C LEU A 201 16.49 12.78 0.60
N LYS A 202 17.70 12.78 1.19
CA LYS A 202 18.09 13.79 2.18
C LYS A 202 18.00 15.19 1.62
N LEU A 203 18.55 15.41 0.41
CA LEU A 203 18.49 16.69 -0.28
C LEU A 203 17.04 17.12 -0.53
N GLY A 204 16.21 16.22 -1.07
CA GLY A 204 14.78 16.48 -1.28
C GLY A 204 14.06 16.91 0.00
N LYS A 205 14.26 16.18 1.09
CA LYS A 205 13.67 16.49 2.40
C LYS A 205 14.17 17.79 2.99
N LEU A 206 15.46 18.10 2.82
CA LEU A 206 16.06 19.35 3.28
C LEU A 206 15.43 20.54 2.55
N LEU A 207 15.33 20.46 1.22
CA LEU A 207 14.84 21.55 0.40
C LEU A 207 13.31 21.69 0.45
N ARG A 208 12.57 20.58 0.55
CA ARG A 208 11.10 20.53 0.51
C ARG A 208 10.55 19.64 1.63
N PRO A 209 10.65 20.05 2.90
CA PRO A 209 10.26 19.23 4.04
C PRO A 209 8.75 18.96 4.14
N LYS A 210 7.88 19.76 3.49
CA LYS A 210 6.42 19.50 3.46
C LYS A 210 6.01 18.52 2.36
N ARG A 211 6.95 18.14 1.47
CA ARG A 211 6.73 17.11 0.46
C ARG A 211 7.05 15.74 1.02
N LEU A 212 6.21 14.76 0.68
CA LEU A 212 6.48 13.36 0.97
C LEU A 212 7.33 12.75 -0.14
N TRP A 213 8.58 12.45 0.19
CA TRP A 213 9.62 11.87 -0.64
C TRP A 213 9.68 10.35 -0.52
N GLY A 214 9.82 9.69 -1.67
CA GLY A 214 10.07 8.26 -1.77
C GLY A 214 10.26 7.81 -3.22
N TYR A 215 10.71 6.56 -3.39
CA TYR A 215 10.92 5.97 -4.71
C TYR A 215 9.70 5.18 -5.16
N TYR A 216 9.27 5.40 -6.40
CA TYR A 216 8.29 4.55 -7.08
C TYR A 216 8.80 3.10 -7.15
N LEU A 217 7.87 2.14 -7.07
CA LEU A 217 8.08 0.68 -6.94
C LEU A 217 8.54 0.18 -5.58
N PHE A 218 8.93 1.04 -4.64
CA PHE A 218 9.50 0.58 -3.37
C PHE A 218 8.47 0.60 -2.22
N PRO A 219 8.30 -0.53 -1.50
CA PRO A 219 8.94 -1.84 -1.75
C PRO A 219 8.30 -2.61 -2.89
N ASN A 220 9.06 -3.57 -3.42
CA ASN A 220 8.55 -4.55 -4.37
C ASN A 220 8.50 -5.95 -3.73
N CYS A 221 7.41 -6.65 -4.01
CA CYS A 221 7.12 -8.00 -3.52
C CYS A 221 7.60 -9.10 -4.48
N TYR A 222 7.78 -8.75 -5.77
CA TYR A 222 8.14 -9.67 -6.88
C TYR A 222 7.25 -10.93 -6.99
N ASN A 223 6.00 -10.84 -6.55
CA ASN A 223 4.99 -11.89 -6.60
C ASN A 223 4.35 -12.06 -8.01
N HIS A 224 5.18 -12.18 -9.05
CA HIS A 224 4.70 -12.23 -10.44
C HIS A 224 4.41 -13.65 -10.97
N HIS A 225 4.56 -14.68 -10.14
CA HIS A 225 4.40 -16.09 -10.55
C HIS A 225 2.92 -16.54 -10.53
N TYR A 226 2.02 -15.66 -10.95
CA TYR A 226 0.57 -15.85 -10.89
C TYR A 226 0.00 -16.88 -11.87
N ASN A 227 0.84 -17.45 -12.75
CA ASN A 227 0.48 -18.56 -13.62
C ASN A 227 0.70 -19.93 -12.95
N GLN A 228 1.27 -19.99 -11.74
CA GLN A 228 1.51 -21.27 -11.07
C GLN A 228 0.27 -21.76 -10.31
N PRO A 229 0.01 -23.09 -10.27
CA PRO A 229 -1.21 -23.66 -9.67
C PRO A 229 -1.48 -23.23 -8.21
N ASN A 230 -0.42 -23.10 -7.41
CA ASN A 230 -0.51 -22.77 -5.97
C ASN A 230 -0.22 -21.30 -5.67
N TYR A 231 -0.49 -20.40 -6.62
CA TYR A 231 -0.25 -18.97 -6.42
C TYR A 231 -1.15 -18.39 -5.34
N ASN A 232 -0.54 -17.98 -4.22
CA ASN A 232 -1.21 -17.35 -3.08
C ASN A 232 -0.91 -15.84 -2.97
N GLY A 233 -0.17 -15.28 -3.93
CA GLY A 233 0.24 -13.87 -3.96
C GLY A 233 1.34 -13.46 -3.00
N SER A 234 1.79 -14.33 -2.09
CA SER A 234 2.77 -14.00 -1.05
C SER A 234 4.08 -13.47 -1.64
N CYS A 235 4.67 -12.47 -0.99
CA CYS A 235 6.06 -12.11 -1.25
C CYS A 235 6.94 -13.26 -0.76
N PHE A 236 7.90 -13.69 -1.58
CA PHE A 236 8.87 -14.69 -1.18
C PHE A 236 9.64 -14.22 0.07
N ASP A 237 9.95 -15.12 1.00
CA ASP A 237 10.65 -14.75 2.23
C ASP A 237 12.07 -14.23 1.98
N GLU A 238 12.69 -14.65 0.88
CA GLU A 238 13.93 -14.04 0.43
C GLU A 238 13.75 -12.56 0.01
N GLU A 239 12.63 -12.22 -0.64
CA GLU A 239 12.35 -10.83 -1.03
C GLU A 239 12.01 -9.96 0.18
N LYS A 240 11.34 -10.51 1.20
CA LYS A 240 11.15 -9.81 2.48
C LYS A 240 12.49 -9.53 3.17
N ARG A 241 13.40 -10.51 3.25
CA ARG A 241 14.75 -10.32 3.79
C ARG A 241 15.57 -9.28 3.02
N ARG A 242 15.49 -9.30 1.69
CA ARG A 242 16.12 -8.28 0.84
C ARG A 242 15.51 -6.89 1.03
N ASN A 243 14.20 -6.80 1.31
CA ASN A 243 13.56 -5.55 1.70
C ASN A 243 13.99 -5.10 3.10
N ASP A 244 14.16 -6.01 4.05
CA ASP A 244 14.67 -5.69 5.40
C ASP A 244 16.09 -5.11 5.34
N ALA A 245 16.94 -5.62 4.44
CA ALA A 245 18.28 -5.09 4.19
C ALA A 245 18.31 -3.69 3.55
N LEU A 246 17.17 -3.16 3.10
CA LEU A 246 17.02 -1.79 2.63
C LEU A 246 16.51 -0.84 3.74
N ASP A 247 16.76 -1.15 5.02
CA ASP A 247 16.34 -0.34 6.16
C ASP A 247 16.71 1.15 6.04
N TRP A 248 17.88 1.44 5.46
CA TRP A 248 18.37 2.79 5.17
C TRP A 248 17.44 3.57 4.24
N LEU A 249 16.77 2.90 3.29
CA LEU A 249 15.84 3.52 2.36
C LEU A 249 14.53 3.85 3.06
N TRP A 250 14.03 2.95 3.90
CA TRP A 250 12.79 3.15 4.65
C TRP A 250 12.94 4.24 5.71
N LYS A 251 14.07 4.27 6.41
CA LYS A 251 14.39 5.30 7.42
C LYS A 251 14.57 6.69 6.80
N GLU A 252 15.08 6.76 5.57
CA GLU A 252 15.27 8.04 4.88
C GLU A 252 13.98 8.54 4.21
N SER A 253 13.12 7.63 3.74
CA SER A 253 11.85 7.98 3.08
C SER A 253 10.87 8.68 4.01
N THR A 254 9.94 9.45 3.44
CA THR A 254 8.81 10.06 4.17
C THR A 254 7.45 9.55 3.67
N ALA A 255 7.43 8.73 2.62
CA ALA A 255 6.30 7.92 2.18
C ALA A 255 6.78 6.70 1.38
N LEU A 256 5.92 5.69 1.23
CA LEU A 256 6.16 4.51 0.39
C LEU A 256 5.24 4.51 -0.83
N TYR A 257 5.76 4.08 -1.99
CA TYR A 257 5.08 4.14 -3.28
C TYR A 257 5.09 2.78 -4.02
N PRO A 258 4.49 1.72 -3.44
CA PRO A 258 4.41 0.43 -4.09
C PRO A 258 3.49 0.50 -5.32
N SER A 259 3.87 -0.18 -6.42
CA SER A 259 3.02 -0.32 -7.61
C SER A 259 2.23 -1.61 -7.57
N VAL A 260 0.95 -1.58 -7.91
CA VAL A 260 0.05 -2.76 -8.00
C VAL A 260 -0.59 -2.89 -9.38
N TYR A 261 0.09 -2.42 -10.42
CA TYR A 261 -0.45 -2.43 -11.79
C TYR A 261 -0.83 -3.85 -12.23
N LEU A 262 -2.11 -4.03 -12.60
CA LEU A 262 -2.61 -5.32 -13.07
C LEU A 262 -2.16 -5.61 -14.50
N ASN A 263 -1.80 -6.86 -14.75
CA ASN A 263 -1.63 -7.42 -16.08
C ASN A 263 -2.94 -8.10 -16.51
N THR A 264 -3.26 -8.14 -17.80
CA THR A 264 -4.51 -8.77 -18.29
C THR A 264 -4.66 -10.25 -17.91
N LYS A 265 -3.56 -10.94 -17.59
CA LYS A 265 -3.56 -12.33 -17.10
C LYS A 265 -3.94 -12.46 -15.63
N LEU A 266 -3.85 -11.40 -14.84
CA LEU A 266 -4.27 -11.36 -13.44
C LEU A 266 -5.78 -11.11 -13.39
N LYS A 267 -6.56 -12.19 -13.23
CA LYS A 267 -8.01 -12.14 -13.02
C LYS A 267 -8.34 -12.35 -11.55
N SER A 268 -9.58 -12.08 -11.16
CA SER A 268 -10.08 -12.51 -9.85
C SER A 268 -10.08 -14.05 -9.75
N PRO A 269 -9.63 -14.67 -8.64
CA PRO A 269 -9.21 -14.05 -7.38
C PRO A 269 -7.71 -13.70 -7.29
N GLN A 270 -6.88 -14.08 -8.27
CA GLN A 270 -5.42 -13.85 -8.22
C GLN A 270 -5.04 -12.36 -8.18
N ALA A 271 -5.83 -11.48 -8.80
CA ALA A 271 -5.63 -10.04 -8.76
C ALA A 271 -5.65 -9.50 -7.32
N GLY A 272 -6.64 -9.92 -6.52
CA GLY A 272 -6.75 -9.55 -5.11
C GLY A 272 -5.55 -10.05 -4.30
N LEU A 273 -5.13 -11.30 -4.50
CA LEU A 273 -3.94 -11.88 -3.85
C LEU A 273 -2.65 -11.13 -4.23
N PHE A 274 -2.51 -10.75 -5.51
CA PHE A 274 -1.37 -9.99 -6.01
C PHE A 274 -1.25 -8.62 -5.33
N VAL A 275 -2.35 -7.87 -5.28
CA VAL A 275 -2.39 -6.54 -4.65
C VAL A 275 -2.22 -6.63 -3.14
N ARG A 276 -2.98 -7.52 -2.48
CA ARG A 276 -2.98 -7.73 -1.03
C ARG A 276 -1.58 -7.79 -0.46
N ASN A 277 -0.77 -8.69 -0.99
CA ASN A 277 0.57 -8.97 -0.47
C ASN A 277 1.56 -7.82 -0.73
N ARG A 278 1.39 -7.08 -1.83
CA ARG A 278 2.21 -5.89 -2.13
C ARG A 278 1.91 -4.75 -1.17
N VAL A 279 0.64 -4.53 -0.86
CA VAL A 279 0.21 -3.53 0.11
C VAL A 279 0.62 -3.94 1.53
N GLN A 280 0.47 -5.21 1.90
CA GLN A 280 0.93 -5.74 3.19
C GLN A 280 2.44 -5.53 3.40
N GLU A 281 3.25 -5.81 2.39
CA GLU A 281 4.70 -5.60 2.49
C GLU A 281 5.05 -4.11 2.68
N ALA A 282 4.36 -3.21 1.99
CA ALA A 282 4.53 -1.77 2.21
C ALA A 282 4.09 -1.33 3.62
N ILE A 283 2.98 -1.85 4.14
CA ILE A 283 2.51 -1.56 5.50
C ILE A 283 3.45 -2.15 6.56
N ARG A 284 4.09 -3.30 6.30
CA ARG A 284 5.11 -3.87 7.18
C ARG A 284 6.33 -2.96 7.24
N LEU A 285 6.84 -2.52 6.10
CA LEU A 285 8.05 -1.70 6.02
C LEU A 285 7.83 -0.25 6.45
N SER A 286 6.61 0.27 6.39
CA SER A 286 6.32 1.62 6.85
C SER A 286 6.59 1.84 8.34
N LYS A 287 6.61 0.76 9.13
CA LYS A 287 6.86 0.76 10.57
C LYS A 287 8.34 0.72 10.94
N ILE A 288 9.25 0.51 9.98
CA ILE A 288 10.70 0.31 10.23
C ILE A 288 11.33 1.57 10.83
N ALA A 289 10.98 2.76 10.34
CA ALA A 289 11.49 4.02 10.88
C ALA A 289 10.91 4.31 12.27
N SER A 290 9.61 4.06 12.46
CA SER A 290 8.93 4.24 13.74
C SER A 290 7.60 3.48 13.76
N VAL A 291 7.42 2.60 14.75
CA VAL A 291 6.14 1.91 14.98
C VAL A 291 5.05 2.88 15.46
N LYS A 292 5.44 3.96 16.19
CA LYS A 292 4.51 4.98 16.69
C LYS A 292 4.12 6.02 15.63
N SER A 293 4.94 6.16 14.59
CA SER A 293 4.70 7.06 13.46
C SER A 293 5.08 6.39 12.13
N PRO A 294 4.30 5.39 11.68
CA PRO A 294 4.60 4.70 10.43
C PRO A 294 4.51 5.65 9.22
N LEU A 295 5.27 5.34 8.17
CA LEU A 295 5.20 6.08 6.91
C LEU A 295 3.84 5.91 6.23
N PRO A 296 3.29 6.97 5.60
CA PRO A 296 2.12 6.83 4.75
C PRO A 296 2.44 6.00 3.50
N VAL A 297 1.49 5.16 3.09
CA VAL A 297 1.61 4.29 1.91
C VAL A 297 0.65 4.77 0.83
N PHE A 298 1.20 5.26 -0.28
CA PHE A 298 0.42 5.70 -1.44
C PHE A 298 0.60 4.69 -2.58
N VAL A 299 -0.43 3.90 -2.81
CA VAL A 299 -0.37 2.77 -3.74
C VAL A 299 -0.55 3.27 -5.16
N TYR A 300 0.43 2.99 -6.02
CA TYR A 300 0.37 3.30 -7.45
C TYR A 300 -0.49 2.26 -8.18
N THR A 301 -1.56 2.71 -8.83
CA THR A 301 -2.38 1.91 -9.75
C THR A 301 -2.59 2.65 -11.08
N ARG A 302 -3.26 2.00 -12.03
CA ARG A 302 -3.58 2.56 -13.36
C ARG A 302 -5.07 2.44 -13.63
N PRO A 303 -5.66 3.32 -14.46
CA PRO A 303 -7.04 3.15 -14.91
C PRO A 303 -7.16 2.05 -15.97
N VAL A 304 -6.03 1.58 -16.51
CA VAL A 304 -5.92 0.59 -17.60
C VAL A 304 -4.92 -0.51 -17.24
N PHE A 305 -5.02 -1.67 -17.86
CA PHE A 305 -4.06 -2.76 -17.68
C PHE A 305 -2.64 -2.36 -18.10
N ARG A 306 -1.63 -2.90 -17.40
CA ARG A 306 -0.22 -2.60 -17.61
C ARG A 306 0.24 -2.90 -19.02
N ASP A 307 -0.14 -4.08 -19.51
CA ASP A 307 0.20 -4.68 -20.79
C ASP A 307 -0.80 -4.37 -21.91
N MET A 308 -1.90 -3.69 -21.60
CA MET A 308 -2.93 -3.33 -22.58
C MET A 308 -3.51 -1.95 -22.25
N SER A 309 -2.83 -0.89 -22.69
CA SER A 309 -3.14 0.50 -22.30
C SER A 309 -4.46 1.06 -22.86
N SER A 310 -5.14 0.33 -23.74
CA SER A 310 -6.48 0.67 -24.26
C SER A 310 -7.62 0.05 -23.44
N LYS A 311 -7.32 -0.91 -22.57
CA LYS A 311 -8.32 -1.65 -21.80
C LYS A 311 -8.39 -1.11 -20.37
N PHE A 312 -9.49 -0.43 -20.05
CA PHE A 312 -9.77 0.08 -18.71
C PHE A 312 -10.06 -1.05 -17.71
N LEU A 313 -9.68 -0.83 -16.45
CA LEU A 313 -9.96 -1.75 -15.35
C LEU A 313 -11.47 -1.78 -15.07
N SER A 314 -12.06 -2.97 -15.01
CA SER A 314 -13.47 -3.15 -14.64
C SER A 314 -13.72 -2.79 -13.17
N GLN A 315 -14.98 -2.71 -12.75
CA GLN A 315 -15.29 -2.52 -11.33
C GLN A 315 -14.71 -3.64 -10.45
N ASP A 316 -14.71 -4.90 -10.91
CA ASP A 316 -14.10 -6.02 -10.20
C ASP A 316 -12.58 -5.87 -10.06
N ASP A 317 -11.92 -5.33 -11.09
CA ASP A 317 -10.49 -5.00 -11.03
C ASP A 317 -10.24 -3.87 -10.03
N LEU A 318 -11.14 -2.88 -9.94
CA LEU A 318 -11.07 -1.80 -8.94
C LEU A 318 -11.27 -2.33 -7.51
N VAL A 319 -12.17 -3.29 -7.30
CA VAL A 319 -12.31 -4.01 -6.02
C VAL A 319 -11.00 -4.69 -5.62
N ASN A 320 -10.39 -5.40 -6.56
CA ASN A 320 -9.14 -6.13 -6.32
C ASN A 320 -7.88 -5.24 -6.27
N THR A 321 -7.99 -3.93 -6.56
CA THR A 321 -6.86 -2.99 -6.51
C THR A 321 -7.07 -1.92 -5.44
N ILE A 322 -7.99 -1.00 -5.70
CA ILE A 322 -8.34 0.11 -4.82
C ILE A 322 -9.01 -0.41 -3.55
N GLY A 323 -10.04 -1.25 -3.70
CA GLY A 323 -10.79 -1.81 -2.57
C GLY A 323 -9.87 -2.57 -1.62
N GLU A 324 -9.02 -3.43 -2.18
CA GLU A 324 -8.01 -4.18 -1.44
C GLU A 324 -7.02 -3.25 -0.71
N SER A 325 -6.53 -2.19 -1.37
CA SER A 325 -5.60 -1.25 -0.76
C SER A 325 -6.21 -0.49 0.43
N ILE A 326 -7.46 -0.03 0.30
CA ILE A 326 -8.16 0.71 1.35
C ILE A 326 -8.50 -0.22 2.53
N ALA A 327 -8.96 -1.44 2.26
CA ALA A 327 -9.29 -2.41 3.30
C ALA A 327 -8.07 -2.77 4.16
N LEU A 328 -6.86 -2.70 3.61
CA LEU A 328 -5.61 -2.97 4.34
C LEU A 328 -5.02 -1.74 5.04
N GLY A 329 -5.59 -0.56 4.85
CA GLY A 329 -5.18 0.68 5.50
C GLY A 329 -4.08 1.46 4.78
N ALA A 330 -4.03 1.39 3.45
CA ALA A 330 -3.23 2.33 2.67
C ALA A 330 -3.66 3.80 2.93
N SER A 331 -2.72 4.74 2.81
CA SER A 331 -2.97 6.17 3.05
C SER A 331 -3.56 6.90 1.84
N GLY A 332 -3.41 6.32 0.64
CA GLY A 332 -3.99 6.87 -0.59
C GLY A 332 -3.69 6.04 -1.82
N ILE A 333 -4.31 6.41 -2.94
CA ILE A 333 -3.98 5.91 -4.29
C ILE A 333 -3.33 7.01 -5.10
N VAL A 334 -2.29 6.65 -5.85
CA VAL A 334 -1.82 7.43 -7.01
C VAL A 334 -2.28 6.72 -8.29
N MET A 335 -3.18 7.36 -9.03
CA MET A 335 -3.68 6.89 -10.32
C MET A 335 -2.78 7.43 -11.43
N TRP A 336 -1.87 6.59 -11.90
CA TRP A 336 -0.91 6.97 -12.94
C TRP A 336 -1.41 6.57 -14.33
N GLY A 337 -1.08 7.38 -15.32
CA GLY A 337 -1.41 7.12 -16.72
C GLY A 337 -0.33 7.62 -17.67
N SER A 338 -0.15 6.90 -18.77
CA SER A 338 0.70 7.36 -19.87
C SER A 338 -0.08 8.29 -20.81
N PHE A 339 0.65 8.88 -21.76
CA PHE A 339 0.07 9.73 -22.81
C PHE A 339 -1.01 9.05 -23.66
N ASN A 340 -1.07 7.72 -23.67
CA ASN A 340 -2.11 6.97 -24.41
C ASN A 340 -3.54 7.32 -23.96
N LEU A 341 -3.72 7.76 -22.71
CA LEU A 341 -5.04 8.16 -22.18
C LEU A 341 -5.59 9.44 -22.83
N SER A 342 -4.74 10.26 -23.43
CA SER A 342 -5.09 11.58 -23.96
C SER A 342 -4.60 11.82 -25.40
N LEU A 343 -4.05 10.78 -26.04
CA LEU A 343 -3.42 10.87 -27.35
C LEU A 343 -4.37 11.34 -28.45
N THR A 344 -5.62 10.87 -28.42
CA THR A 344 -6.63 11.14 -29.45
C THR A 344 -7.94 11.62 -28.81
N ARG A 345 -8.81 12.24 -29.62
CA ARG A 345 -10.17 12.59 -29.20
C ARG A 345 -10.92 11.35 -28.66
N GLN A 346 -10.78 10.21 -29.33
CA GLN A 346 -11.38 8.95 -28.87
C GLN A 346 -10.80 8.48 -27.53
N SER A 347 -9.49 8.61 -27.30
CA SER A 347 -8.88 8.30 -26.00
C SER A 347 -9.48 9.14 -24.88
N CYS A 348 -9.65 10.45 -25.12
CA CYS A 348 -10.27 11.37 -24.17
C CYS A 348 -11.75 11.07 -23.94
N MET A 349 -12.51 10.70 -24.98
CA MET A 349 -13.89 10.23 -24.85
C MET A 349 -13.99 8.96 -24.01
N ASN A 350 -13.15 7.96 -24.28
CA ASN A 350 -13.12 6.71 -23.53
C ASN A 350 -12.74 6.94 -22.07
N LEU A 351 -11.74 7.78 -21.80
CA LEU A 351 -11.35 8.16 -20.46
C LEU A 351 -12.49 8.89 -19.74
N SER A 352 -13.12 9.87 -20.38
CA SER A 352 -14.23 10.62 -19.79
C SER A 352 -15.39 9.68 -19.44
N ASN A 353 -15.75 8.78 -20.35
CA ASN A 353 -16.79 7.77 -20.09
C ASN A 353 -16.41 6.88 -18.90
N TYR A 354 -15.17 6.37 -18.86
CA TYR A 354 -14.68 5.52 -17.79
C TYR A 354 -14.68 6.21 -16.42
N LEU A 355 -14.19 7.45 -16.36
CA LEU A 355 -14.22 8.26 -15.13
C LEU A 355 -15.64 8.41 -14.63
N ASN A 356 -16.56 8.81 -15.52
CA ASN A 356 -17.92 9.15 -15.14
C ASN A 356 -18.77 7.93 -14.73
N THR A 357 -18.56 6.78 -15.38
CA THR A 357 -19.44 5.60 -15.24
C THR A 357 -18.87 4.51 -14.32
N VAL A 358 -17.54 4.43 -14.16
CA VAL A 358 -16.90 3.35 -13.39
C VAL A 358 -16.05 3.91 -12.26
N LEU A 359 -15.02 4.70 -12.57
CA LEU A 359 -14.01 5.06 -11.56
C LEU A 359 -14.57 6.02 -10.50
N ASN A 360 -15.16 7.15 -10.88
CA ASN A 360 -15.64 8.15 -9.93
C ASN A 360 -16.74 7.61 -9.01
N PRO A 361 -17.78 6.88 -9.51
CA PRO A 361 -18.74 6.21 -8.64
C PRO A 361 -18.08 5.23 -7.65
N TYR A 362 -17.08 4.46 -8.09
CA TYR A 362 -16.36 3.53 -7.23
C TYR A 362 -15.53 4.25 -6.15
N ILE A 363 -14.81 5.32 -6.52
CA ILE A 363 -14.07 6.18 -5.60
C ILE A 363 -14.99 6.74 -4.51
N ILE A 364 -16.17 7.25 -4.89
CA ILE A 364 -17.17 7.76 -3.95
C ILE A 364 -17.62 6.66 -2.99
N ASN A 365 -17.98 5.49 -3.52
CA ASN A 365 -18.44 4.34 -2.73
C ASN A 365 -17.42 3.99 -1.63
N VAL A 366 -16.19 3.66 -2.04
CA VAL A 366 -15.15 3.17 -1.12
C VAL A 366 -14.71 4.26 -0.13
N THR A 367 -14.67 5.52 -0.57
CA THR A 367 -14.25 6.64 0.29
C THR A 367 -15.28 6.95 1.36
N LEU A 368 -16.57 7.01 1.01
CA LEU A 368 -17.63 7.27 1.97
C LEU A 368 -17.76 6.11 2.98
N ALA A 369 -17.68 4.86 2.52
CA ALA A 369 -17.67 3.69 3.41
C ALA A 369 -16.52 3.73 4.42
N ALA A 370 -15.30 4.02 3.96
CA ALA A 370 -14.14 4.18 4.83
C ALA A 370 -14.30 5.35 5.83
N LYS A 371 -14.92 6.47 5.42
CA LYS A 371 -15.21 7.59 6.31
C LYS A 371 -16.29 7.25 7.35
N ILE A 372 -17.35 6.53 6.97
CA ILE A 372 -18.36 6.03 7.93
C ILE A 372 -17.65 5.17 8.98
N CYS A 373 -16.86 4.19 8.53
CA CYS A 373 -16.15 3.30 9.43
C CYS A 373 -15.20 4.07 10.37
N SER A 374 -14.44 5.04 9.84
CA SER A 374 -13.57 5.92 10.65
C SER A 374 -14.35 6.75 11.67
N GLN A 375 -15.47 7.37 11.28
CA GLN A 375 -16.29 8.15 12.22
C GLN A 375 -16.84 7.25 13.34
N VAL A 376 -17.40 6.10 12.97
CA VAL A 376 -18.10 5.19 13.89
C VAL A 376 -17.13 4.48 14.83
N PHE A 377 -16.10 3.83 14.29
CA PHE A 377 -15.22 2.93 15.06
C PHE A 377 -13.92 3.58 15.51
N CYS A 378 -13.48 4.64 14.81
CA CYS A 378 -12.24 5.35 15.12
C CYS A 378 -12.45 6.76 15.70
N ARG A 379 -13.69 7.26 15.82
CA ARG A 379 -14.00 8.65 16.19
C ARG A 379 -13.29 9.68 15.30
N GLY A 380 -13.07 9.34 14.02
CA GLY A 380 -12.29 10.15 13.08
C GLY A 380 -10.79 10.21 13.37
N LYS A 381 -10.29 9.47 14.37
CA LYS A 381 -8.89 9.47 14.85
C LYS A 381 -8.07 8.26 14.35
N GLY A 382 -8.54 7.61 13.30
CA GLY A 382 -7.88 6.44 12.71
C GLY A 382 -8.59 5.99 11.43
N VAL A 383 -8.09 4.91 10.85
CA VAL A 383 -8.69 4.25 9.69
C VAL A 383 -9.12 2.84 10.07
N CYS A 384 -10.18 2.35 9.43
CA CYS A 384 -10.57 0.97 9.56
C CYS A 384 -9.69 0.09 8.70
N THR A 385 -9.21 -1.00 9.28
CA THR A 385 -8.45 -2.03 8.56
C THR A 385 -9.03 -3.40 8.81
N ARG A 386 -8.98 -4.25 7.79
CA ARG A 386 -9.49 -5.61 7.80
C ARG A 386 -8.85 -6.40 8.95
N LYS A 387 -9.67 -7.05 9.79
CA LYS A 387 -9.19 -7.86 10.93
C LYS A 387 -8.37 -9.06 10.46
N HIS A 388 -8.92 -9.80 9.51
CA HIS A 388 -8.24 -10.93 8.89
C HIS A 388 -7.62 -10.46 7.58
N TRP A 389 -6.33 -10.16 7.59
CA TRP A 389 -5.65 -9.58 6.42
C TRP A 389 -5.87 -10.37 5.11
N ASN A 390 -6.10 -11.70 5.21
CA ASN A 390 -6.31 -12.59 4.07
C ASN A 390 -7.79 -12.89 3.73
N SER A 391 -8.77 -12.28 4.42
CA SER A 391 -10.18 -12.39 4.01
C SER A 391 -10.48 -11.49 2.81
N THR A 392 -11.67 -11.61 2.23
CA THR A 392 -12.14 -10.80 1.08
C THR A 392 -13.16 -9.74 1.50
N ASP A 393 -13.01 -9.19 2.71
CA ASP A 393 -13.92 -8.16 3.23
C ASP A 393 -13.47 -6.76 2.77
N TYR A 394 -14.39 -5.96 2.23
CA TYR A 394 -14.08 -4.62 1.70
C TYR A 394 -14.94 -3.53 2.37
N LEU A 395 -14.45 -2.29 2.34
CA LEU A 395 -15.21 -1.13 2.79
C LEU A 395 -15.99 -0.55 1.61
N HIS A 396 -17.21 -1.03 1.42
CA HIS A 396 -18.13 -0.51 0.40
C HIS A 396 -19.46 -0.09 1.00
N LEU A 397 -20.12 0.89 0.38
CA LEU A 397 -21.51 1.22 0.68
C LEU A 397 -22.38 0.07 0.17
N ASN A 398 -23.32 -0.39 1.00
CA ASN A 398 -24.26 -1.43 0.63
C ASN A 398 -25.17 -0.96 -0.52
N PRO A 399 -25.15 -1.61 -1.70
CA PRO A 399 -25.94 -1.18 -2.86
C PRO A 399 -27.45 -1.29 -2.65
N MET A 400 -27.92 -2.08 -1.67
CA MET A 400 -29.33 -2.16 -1.31
C MET A 400 -29.82 -0.90 -0.58
N ASN A 401 -28.92 -0.22 0.13
CA ASN A 401 -29.25 0.92 0.99
C ASN A 401 -28.76 2.25 0.42
N PHE A 402 -27.88 2.24 -0.59
CA PHE A 402 -27.29 3.44 -1.17
C PHE A 402 -27.36 3.43 -2.70
N ALA A 403 -27.67 4.60 -3.27
CA ALA A 403 -27.54 4.85 -4.69
C ALA A 403 -26.65 6.08 -4.92
N ILE A 404 -25.62 5.92 -5.76
CA ILE A 404 -24.74 7.00 -6.22
C ILE A 404 -25.24 7.42 -7.59
N GLN A 405 -25.78 8.63 -7.69
CA GLN A 405 -26.32 9.17 -8.93
C GLN A 405 -25.48 10.34 -9.42
N ARG A 406 -25.41 10.52 -10.75
CA ARG A 406 -24.76 11.66 -11.39
C ARG A 406 -25.82 12.54 -12.04
N GLY A 407 -25.97 13.75 -11.54
CA GLY A 407 -26.94 14.72 -12.05
C GLY A 407 -26.51 15.38 -13.36
N LYS A 408 -27.41 16.20 -13.94
CA LYS A 408 -27.28 16.85 -15.26
C LYS A 408 -26.04 17.74 -15.44
N HIS A 409 -25.38 18.16 -14.36
CA HIS A 409 -24.16 18.99 -14.38
C HIS A 409 -22.90 18.24 -13.92
N GLY A 410 -22.90 16.90 -13.97
CA GLY A 410 -21.78 16.08 -13.50
C GLY A 410 -21.63 16.02 -11.98
N LYS A 411 -22.54 16.65 -11.22
CA LYS A 411 -22.55 16.59 -9.75
C LYS A 411 -23.03 15.22 -9.28
N TYR A 412 -22.32 14.62 -8.33
CA TYR A 412 -22.71 13.36 -7.71
C TYR A 412 -23.64 13.60 -6.50
N THR A 413 -24.72 12.82 -6.40
CA THR A 413 -25.64 12.80 -5.27
C THR A 413 -25.69 11.40 -4.67
N ILE A 414 -25.75 11.35 -3.34
CA ILE A 414 -25.83 10.10 -2.58
C ILE A 414 -27.22 10.00 -1.98
N HIS A 415 -27.96 8.98 -2.37
CA HIS A 415 -29.26 8.66 -1.80
C HIS A 415 -29.13 7.45 -0.88
N GLY A 416 -29.88 7.47 0.22
CA GLY A 416 -29.90 6.40 1.19
C GLY A 416 -29.17 6.71 2.50
N LYS A 417 -29.23 5.76 3.43
CA LYS A 417 -28.64 5.86 4.77
C LYS A 417 -28.12 4.49 5.21
N PRO A 418 -27.04 4.44 6.01
CA PRO A 418 -26.55 3.17 6.52
C PRO A 418 -27.55 2.60 7.53
N THR A 419 -27.75 1.29 7.48
CA THR A 419 -28.53 0.54 8.46
C THR A 419 -27.64 0.13 9.64
N LEU A 420 -28.26 -0.30 10.76
CA LEU A 420 -27.52 -0.89 11.87
C LEU A 420 -26.74 -2.14 11.42
N GLU A 421 -27.32 -2.94 10.52
CA GLU A 421 -26.70 -4.15 9.97
C GLU A 421 -25.42 -3.81 9.17
N ASP A 422 -25.46 -2.80 8.30
CA ASP A 422 -24.27 -2.35 7.55
C ASP A 422 -23.11 -2.00 8.49
N LEU A 423 -23.43 -1.33 9.61
CA LEU A 423 -22.45 -0.94 10.61
C LEU A 423 -21.95 -2.14 11.43
N LEU A 424 -22.82 -3.09 11.78
CA LEU A 424 -22.43 -4.33 12.45
C LEU A 424 -21.47 -5.15 11.57
N GLN A 425 -21.74 -5.25 10.27
CA GLN A 425 -20.84 -5.89 9.32
C GLN A 425 -19.45 -5.23 9.31
N PHE A 426 -19.37 -3.91 9.31
CA PHE A 426 -18.08 -3.21 9.47
C PHE A 426 -17.40 -3.54 10.81
N SER A 427 -18.15 -3.53 11.92
CA SER A 427 -17.63 -3.87 13.25
C SER A 427 -17.08 -5.29 13.33
N GLU A 428 -17.69 -6.24 12.62
CA GLU A 428 -17.27 -7.64 12.56
C GLU A 428 -15.99 -7.82 11.74
N LYS A 429 -15.91 -7.17 10.58
CA LYS A 429 -14.82 -7.41 9.63
C LYS A 429 -13.62 -6.47 9.78
N PHE A 430 -13.79 -5.31 10.40
CA PHE A 430 -12.76 -4.28 10.51
C PHE A 430 -12.47 -3.90 11.96
N TYR A 431 -11.23 -3.48 12.22
CA TYR A 431 -10.81 -2.86 13.47
C TYR A 431 -10.21 -1.49 13.20
N CYS A 432 -10.16 -0.65 14.22
CA CYS A 432 -9.57 0.67 14.08
C CYS A 432 -8.05 0.64 14.28
N ARG A 433 -7.29 1.16 13.31
CA ARG A 433 -5.88 1.55 13.48
C ARG A 433 -5.79 3.05 13.67
N CYS A 434 -5.32 3.46 14.84
CA CYS A 434 -5.28 4.86 15.21
C CYS A 434 -4.18 5.60 14.46
N TYR A 435 -4.39 6.88 14.19
CA TYR A 435 -3.33 7.73 13.64
C TYR A 435 -2.16 7.86 14.62
N ALA A 436 -0.96 8.06 14.06
CA ALA A 436 0.28 8.22 14.80
C ALA A 436 0.15 9.15 16.01
N ASN A 437 0.59 8.65 17.16
CA ASN A 437 0.54 9.32 18.46
C ASN A 437 -0.86 9.71 18.95
N ILE A 438 -1.93 9.05 18.49
CA ILE A 438 -3.30 9.26 18.96
C ILE A 438 -3.89 7.95 19.46
N ARG A 439 -4.43 7.91 20.69
CA ARG A 439 -5.22 6.78 21.19
C ARG A 439 -6.67 6.94 20.73
N CYS A 440 -7.17 6.02 19.93
CA CYS A 440 -8.56 5.95 19.50
C CYS A 440 -9.28 4.85 20.28
N LYS A 441 -10.22 5.22 21.16
CA LYS A 441 -11.04 4.24 21.90
C LYS A 441 -12.14 3.71 20.98
N LYS A 442 -12.28 2.37 20.89
CA LYS A 442 -13.42 1.74 20.23
C LYS A 442 -14.71 2.32 20.83
N ARG A 443 -15.63 2.73 19.97
CA ARG A 443 -16.95 3.24 20.37
C ARG A 443 -17.95 2.10 20.26
N ASP A 444 -18.84 2.01 21.24
CA ASP A 444 -20.03 1.16 21.13
C ASP A 444 -20.96 1.78 20.07
N ILE A 445 -21.39 0.96 19.12
CA ILE A 445 -22.29 1.34 18.04
C ILE A 445 -23.60 1.93 18.56
N LYS A 446 -24.07 1.47 19.74
CA LYS A 446 -25.28 1.97 20.41
C LYS A 446 -25.20 3.45 20.78
N ASN A 447 -23.98 3.99 20.91
CA ASN A 447 -23.72 5.37 21.28
C ASN A 447 -23.54 6.28 20.06
N ILE A 448 -23.89 5.84 18.85
CA ILE A 448 -23.82 6.65 17.63
C ILE A 448 -25.24 7.12 17.27
N HIS A 449 -25.49 8.42 17.40
CA HIS A 449 -26.80 9.00 17.08
C HIS A 449 -26.85 9.57 15.66
N THR A 450 -25.71 9.95 15.08
CA THR A 450 -25.64 10.61 13.77
C THR A 450 -24.38 10.22 13.01
N ILE A 451 -24.53 9.88 11.74
CA ILE A 451 -23.45 9.75 10.75
C ILE A 451 -23.46 10.99 9.87
N ASN A 452 -22.32 11.67 9.77
CA ASN A 452 -22.13 12.85 8.95
C ASN A 452 -20.74 12.80 8.35
N VAL A 453 -20.65 12.25 7.14
CA VAL A 453 -19.40 12.12 6.40
C VAL A 453 -19.52 12.76 5.04
N CYS A 454 -18.48 13.49 4.65
CA CYS A 454 -18.40 14.13 3.34
C CYS A 454 -17.11 13.73 2.66
N PHE A 455 -17.19 13.32 1.39
CA PHE A 455 -16.02 13.20 0.54
C PHE A 455 -15.63 14.58 -0.01
N ALA A 456 -16.59 15.30 -0.58
CA ALA A 456 -16.47 16.68 -1.04
C ALA A 456 -17.67 17.51 -0.53
N LYS A 457 -17.65 18.84 -0.70
CA LYS A 457 -18.66 19.77 -0.15
C LYS A 457 -20.11 19.34 -0.42
N ASN A 458 -20.38 18.71 -1.56
CA ASN A 458 -21.73 18.29 -1.99
C ASN A 458 -21.90 16.76 -2.08
N ILE A 459 -20.88 15.97 -1.69
CA ILE A 459 -20.92 14.50 -1.72
C ILE A 459 -20.83 14.02 -0.28
N CYS A 460 -21.99 13.97 0.38
CA CYS A 460 -22.09 13.68 1.80
C CYS A 460 -23.18 12.66 2.09
N ILE A 461 -23.00 11.91 3.17
CA ILE A 461 -24.02 11.09 3.80
C ILE A 461 -24.31 11.71 5.16
N LYS A 462 -25.57 12.10 5.37
CA LYS A 462 -26.11 12.59 6.64
C LYS A 462 -27.26 11.68 7.03
N ALA A 463 -27.10 10.95 8.13
CA ALA A 463 -28.09 10.00 8.59
C ALA A 463 -28.22 10.06 10.11
N PRO A 464 -29.41 10.38 10.66
CA PRO A 464 -29.73 10.06 12.03
C PRO A 464 -29.86 8.53 12.15
N LEU A 465 -29.23 7.95 13.16
CA LEU A 465 -29.44 6.56 13.54
C LEU A 465 -30.54 6.59 14.62
N ASN A 466 -31.79 6.41 14.20
CA ASN A 466 -32.88 6.21 15.15
C ASN A 466 -32.61 4.90 15.89
N SER A 467 -32.51 4.96 17.21
CA SER A 467 -32.69 3.78 18.06
C SER A 467 -34.17 3.44 18.08
N ASP A 468 -34.74 3.00 16.96
CA ASP A 468 -36.09 2.47 16.97
C ASP A 468 -36.05 1.12 17.69
N ARG A 469 -36.22 1.18 19.02
CA ARG A 469 -36.73 0.06 19.80
C ARG A 469 -38.18 -0.11 19.38
N SER A 470 -38.42 -0.76 18.26
CA SER A 470 -39.72 -1.36 18.01
C SER A 470 -39.80 -2.63 18.85
N GLU A 471 -40.48 -2.52 19.99
CA GLU A 471 -41.07 -3.66 20.68
C GLU A 471 -41.93 -4.44 19.69
N HIS A 472 -41.40 -5.53 19.16
CA HIS A 472 -42.25 -6.59 18.61
C HIS A 472 -42.39 -7.67 19.67
N SER A 473 -43.45 -7.51 20.46
CA SER A 473 -44.21 -8.61 21.04
C SER A 473 -44.53 -9.61 19.91
N SER A 474 -43.78 -10.71 19.82
CA SER A 474 -44.15 -11.86 19.00
C SER A 474 -44.68 -12.96 19.92
N SER A 475 -45.99 -13.09 19.93
CA SER A 475 -46.73 -14.27 20.36
C SER A 475 -46.10 -15.54 19.78
N GLN A 476 -45.69 -16.46 20.66
CA GLN A 476 -45.29 -17.81 20.29
C GLN A 476 -46.45 -18.53 19.58
N LYS A 477 -46.20 -19.03 18.38
CA LYS A 477 -46.88 -20.21 17.83
C LYS A 477 -45.82 -21.23 17.46
N GLU A 478 -45.81 -22.31 18.22
CA GLU A 478 -45.06 -23.54 17.95
C GLU A 478 -45.44 -24.10 16.58
N ILE A 479 -44.45 -24.49 15.77
CA ILE A 479 -44.59 -25.64 14.86
C ILE A 479 -43.29 -26.44 14.90
N SER A 480 -43.46 -27.71 15.24
CA SER A 480 -42.50 -28.81 15.39
C SER A 480 -41.68 -29.09 14.13
N PHE A 481 -40.40 -29.43 14.30
CA PHE A 481 -39.65 -30.26 13.37
C PHE A 481 -38.95 -31.39 14.11
N THR A 482 -39.16 -32.58 13.55
CA THR A 482 -38.78 -33.92 13.97
C THR A 482 -37.27 -34.17 13.96
N THR A 483 -36.82 -34.88 14.99
CA THR A 483 -35.49 -35.47 15.19
C THR A 483 -35.26 -36.75 14.37
N PHE A 484 -33.98 -37.10 14.19
CA PHE A 484 -33.31 -38.42 14.08
C PHE A 484 -32.17 -38.31 13.03
N SER A 485 -30.95 -38.80 13.18
CA SER A 485 -30.23 -39.58 14.20
C SER A 485 -28.72 -39.47 13.87
N SER A 486 -27.84 -39.43 14.88
CA SER A 486 -26.38 -39.48 14.69
C SER A 486 -25.83 -40.84 15.12
N VAL A 487 -25.14 -41.51 14.20
CA VAL A 487 -24.45 -42.79 14.40
C VAL A 487 -23.12 -42.56 15.13
N SER A 488 -22.82 -43.42 16.11
CA SER A 488 -21.57 -43.44 16.87
C SER A 488 -20.43 -44.08 16.08
N SER A 489 -19.21 -43.58 16.26
CA SER A 489 -18.00 -44.38 16.05
C SER A 489 -16.91 -43.98 17.05
N SER A 490 -16.40 -44.97 17.78
CA SER A 490 -15.32 -44.89 18.75
C SER A 490 -13.95 -45.08 18.09
N THR A 491 -12.94 -44.32 18.53
CA THR A 491 -11.60 -44.70 19.08
C THR A 491 -10.49 -43.80 18.50
N PRO A 492 -9.26 -43.72 19.03
CA PRO A 492 -8.76 -43.92 20.40
C PRO A 492 -8.01 -42.68 20.95
N THR A 493 -7.60 -42.77 22.20
CA THR A 493 -6.92 -41.77 23.03
C THR A 493 -5.53 -41.37 22.52
N ALA A 494 -5.34 -40.07 22.22
CA ALA A 494 -4.03 -39.44 22.05
C ALA A 494 -3.73 -38.53 23.25
N LYS A 495 -2.51 -38.59 23.80
CA LYS A 495 -2.04 -37.66 24.84
C LYS A 495 -1.91 -36.26 24.23
N VAL A 496 -2.79 -35.34 24.62
CA VAL A 496 -2.72 -33.93 24.24
C VAL A 496 -2.01 -33.15 25.33
N TYR A 497 -0.90 -32.48 24.99
CA TYR A 497 -0.30 -31.47 25.87
C TYR A 497 -1.01 -30.14 25.63
N PHE A 498 -1.75 -29.65 26.63
CA PHE A 498 -2.35 -28.31 26.58
C PHE A 498 -1.35 -27.28 27.10
N ILE A 499 -0.85 -26.40 26.22
CA ILE A 499 -0.21 -25.16 26.63
C ILE A 499 -1.28 -24.06 26.59
N LEU A 500 -1.75 -23.64 27.76
CA LEU A 500 -2.69 -22.52 27.88
C LEU A 500 -1.87 -21.22 28.06
N ILE A 501 -1.85 -20.36 27.04
CA ILE A 501 -1.23 -19.03 27.13
C ILE A 501 -2.30 -18.05 27.65
N ILE A 502 -2.17 -17.63 28.91
CA ILE A 502 -3.04 -16.62 29.52
C ILE A 502 -2.41 -15.24 29.31
N CYS A 503 -3.07 -14.37 28.54
CA CYS A 503 -2.64 -12.98 28.35
C CYS A 503 -3.09 -12.10 29.53
N SER A 504 -2.14 -11.63 30.33
CA SER A 504 -2.38 -10.58 31.33
C SER A 504 -2.33 -9.20 30.69
N SER A 505 -3.26 -8.31 31.05
CA SER A 505 -3.33 -6.94 30.55
C SER A 505 -2.19 -6.09 31.13
N CYS A 506 -1.37 -5.46 30.30
CA CYS A 506 -0.42 -4.44 30.75
C CYS A 506 -1.08 -3.06 30.78
N VAL A 507 -1.01 -2.38 31.92
CA VAL A 507 -1.28 -0.94 32.03
C VAL A 507 0.00 -0.20 31.61
N LEU A 508 -0.07 0.57 30.53
CA LEU A 508 0.98 1.48 30.05
C LEU A 508 0.51 2.94 30.04
#